data_AF-A0A8S9NYX3-F1
#
_entry.id   AF-A0A8S9NYX3-F1
#
_cell.length_a   1.000
_cell.length_b   1.000
_cell.length_c   1.000
_cell.angle_alpha   90.00
_cell.angle_beta   90.00
_cell.angle_gamma   90.00
#
_symmetry.space_group_name_H-M   'P 1'
#
loop_
_entity.id
_entity.type
_entity.pdbx_description
1 polymer ?
#
loop_
_entity_poly.entity_id
_entity_poly.type
_entity_poly.pdbx_seq_one_letter_code
_entity_poly.pdbx_strand_id
1 'polypeptide(L)'
;MKPIKVKTGMKIPWDTRYSLSLLILLSSTLFLCNGQDYGTPTEDGAGEPPPEMARCNGIFMSYSFGSREREYPHVKNVTAQSWAFKSTAMIVNAGKEELTGWQMFIGFRHKELIVSATGAVPMDGDFPLDASNGTTFVGSPNTDLKTSILTAGDFTQISTNIEITGTLFGVAKSVMPMPKTLKLVNDGWECPAAKRKG
;
A
#
# COMPACT_ATOMS: atom_id res chain seq x y z
N MET A 1 -80.47 -31.46 -7.21
CA MET A 1 -79.65 -30.38 -6.62
C MET A 1 -79.97 -29.09 -7.37
N LYS A 2 -80.33 -28.01 -6.65
CA LYS A 2 -80.78 -26.72 -7.21
C LYS A 2 -79.64 -26.00 -7.99
N PRO A 3 -79.95 -25.21 -9.03
CA PRO A 3 -78.94 -24.46 -9.76
C PRO A 3 -78.41 -23.29 -8.91
N ILE A 4 -77.08 -23.16 -8.81
CA ILE A 4 -76.44 -21.99 -8.21
C ILE A 4 -76.13 -20.99 -9.32
N LYS A 5 -76.67 -19.79 -9.13
CA LYS A 5 -76.63 -18.63 -10.02
C LYS A 5 -75.24 -17.99 -9.97
N VAL A 6 -74.49 -18.04 -11.08
CA VAL A 6 -73.25 -17.27 -11.22
C VAL A 6 -73.62 -15.81 -11.48
N LYS A 7 -73.18 -14.92 -10.59
CA LYS A 7 -73.37 -13.47 -10.73
C LYS A 7 -72.08 -12.87 -11.29
N THR A 8 -72.12 -12.52 -12.58
CA THR A 8 -71.09 -11.75 -13.27
C THR A 8 -71.11 -10.31 -12.77
N GLY A 9 -69.93 -9.72 -12.53
CA GLY A 9 -69.81 -8.27 -12.49
C GLY A 9 -68.68 -7.73 -11.62
N MET A 10 -67.50 -7.57 -12.20
CA MET A 10 -66.66 -6.42 -11.89
C MET A 10 -66.08 -5.91 -13.21
N LYS A 11 -66.68 -4.83 -13.74
CA LYS A 11 -66.13 -4.07 -14.86
C LYS A 11 -64.98 -3.25 -14.30
N ILE A 12 -63.75 -3.62 -14.64
CA ILE A 12 -62.56 -2.80 -14.36
C ILE A 12 -62.52 -1.74 -15.47
N PRO A 13 -62.64 -0.44 -15.17
CA PRO A 13 -62.43 0.59 -16.17
C PRO A 13 -60.96 0.56 -16.62
N TRP A 14 -60.79 0.46 -17.93
CA TRP A 14 -59.50 0.42 -18.63
C TRP A 14 -58.85 1.80 -18.58
N ASP A 15 -58.26 2.14 -17.44
CA ASP A 15 -57.26 3.21 -17.29
C ASP A 15 -55.83 2.64 -17.31
N THR A 16 -55.62 1.58 -18.09
CA THR A 16 -54.30 0.97 -18.35
C THR A 16 -53.31 1.94 -18.99
N ARG A 17 -53.77 3.08 -19.53
CA ARG A 17 -52.88 4.12 -20.06
C ARG A 17 -52.25 4.94 -18.92
N TYR A 18 -53.00 5.29 -17.88
CA TYR A 18 -52.46 6.03 -16.75
C TYR A 18 -51.54 5.18 -15.88
N SER A 19 -51.84 3.89 -15.73
CA SER A 19 -51.00 2.96 -14.96
C SER A 19 -49.62 2.73 -15.62
N LEU A 20 -49.57 2.58 -16.96
CA LEU A 20 -48.29 2.45 -17.67
C LEU A 20 -47.49 3.76 -17.63
N SER A 21 -48.13 4.90 -17.82
CA SER A 21 -47.46 6.20 -17.77
C SER A 21 -46.90 6.51 -16.37
N LEU A 22 -47.62 6.14 -15.31
CA LEU A 22 -47.15 6.31 -13.93
C LEU A 22 -45.98 5.37 -13.60
N LEU A 23 -45.99 4.13 -14.10
CA LEU A 23 -44.87 3.18 -13.96
C LEU A 23 -43.61 3.61 -14.74
N ILE A 24 -43.78 4.21 -15.92
CA ILE A 24 -42.67 4.75 -16.73
C ILE A 24 -42.09 6.00 -16.05
N LEU A 25 -42.92 6.89 -15.50
CA LEU A 25 -42.43 8.05 -14.74
C LEU A 25 -41.71 7.62 -13.44
N LEU A 26 -42.22 6.61 -12.73
CA LEU A 26 -41.61 6.10 -11.52
C LEU A 26 -40.28 5.36 -11.80
N SER A 27 -40.19 4.62 -12.91
CA SER A 27 -38.92 4.02 -13.35
C SER A 27 -37.91 5.07 -13.79
N SER A 28 -38.35 6.17 -14.42
CA SER A 28 -37.50 7.30 -14.80
C SER A 28 -36.90 8.01 -13.57
N THR A 29 -37.67 8.11 -12.47
CA THR A 29 -37.17 8.68 -11.20
C THR A 29 -36.24 7.75 -10.43
N LEU A 30 -36.37 6.43 -10.60
CA LEU A 30 -35.48 5.43 -9.99
C LEU A 30 -34.26 5.11 -10.86
N PHE A 31 -34.27 5.48 -12.14
CA PHE A 31 -33.13 5.47 -13.08
C PHE A 31 -32.36 6.79 -13.11
N LEU A 32 -32.64 7.72 -12.21
CA LEU A 32 -31.58 8.60 -11.70
C LEU A 32 -30.69 7.75 -10.78
N CYS A 33 -29.97 6.80 -11.39
CA CYS A 33 -28.67 6.46 -10.86
C CYS A 33 -27.98 7.80 -10.65
N ASN A 34 -27.51 8.04 -9.43
CA ASN A 34 -26.37 8.91 -9.23
C ASN A 34 -25.24 8.29 -10.05
N GLY A 35 -25.24 8.52 -11.36
CA GLY A 35 -24.01 8.53 -12.12
C GLY A 35 -23.19 9.52 -11.35
N GLN A 36 -22.16 9.04 -10.66
CA GLN A 36 -21.09 9.90 -10.22
C GLN A 36 -20.80 10.74 -11.45
N ASP A 37 -21.04 12.05 -11.32
CA ASP A 37 -20.55 13.02 -12.26
C ASP A 37 -19.06 12.68 -12.34
N TYR A 38 -18.70 11.91 -13.38
CA TYR A 38 -17.34 11.79 -13.83
C TYR A 38 -17.09 13.20 -14.34
N GLY A 39 -16.82 14.09 -13.38
CA GLY A 39 -16.23 15.37 -13.64
C GLY A 39 -15.13 15.05 -14.62
N THR A 40 -15.25 15.67 -15.80
CA THR A 40 -14.16 15.69 -16.77
C THR A 40 -12.90 15.85 -15.94
N PRO A 41 -11.93 14.91 -15.99
CA PRO A 41 -10.75 15.04 -15.18
C PRO A 41 -10.07 16.33 -15.65
N THR A 42 -10.33 17.42 -14.94
CA THR A 42 -9.39 18.51 -14.86
C THR A 42 -8.12 17.85 -14.36
N GLU A 43 -7.00 18.16 -15.01
CA GLU A 43 -5.67 17.61 -14.69
C GLU A 43 -5.32 17.71 -13.18
N ASP A 44 -6.06 18.53 -12.44
CA ASP A 44 -5.98 18.80 -11.01
C ASP A 44 -6.50 17.69 -10.06
N GLY A 45 -6.99 16.56 -10.59
CA GLY A 45 -7.44 15.42 -9.78
C GLY A 45 -6.30 14.53 -9.24
N ALA A 46 -5.10 14.64 -9.80
CA ALA A 46 -3.89 14.06 -9.23
C ALA A 46 -3.31 15.11 -8.27
N GLY A 47 -3.50 14.92 -6.97
CA GLY A 47 -2.80 15.74 -5.97
C GLY A 47 -1.32 15.81 -6.30
N GLU A 48 -0.73 17.02 -6.22
CA GLU A 48 0.67 17.24 -6.57
C GLU A 48 1.54 16.21 -5.82
N PRO A 49 2.48 15.53 -6.50
CA PRO A 49 3.38 14.59 -5.85
C PRO A 49 4.03 15.26 -4.63
N PRO A 50 4.05 14.62 -3.45
CA PRO A 50 4.80 15.12 -2.30
C PRO A 50 6.14 15.74 -2.71
N PRO A 51 6.52 16.93 -2.21
CA PRO A 51 7.75 17.60 -2.61
C PRO A 51 9.01 16.75 -2.41
N GLU A 52 8.94 15.71 -1.56
CA GLU A 52 10.00 14.72 -1.39
C GLU A 52 10.24 13.86 -2.64
N MET A 53 9.21 13.57 -3.45
CA MET A 53 9.34 12.84 -4.72
C MET A 53 10.06 13.64 -5.80
N ALA A 54 10.10 14.98 -5.71
CA ALA A 54 10.87 15.81 -6.63
C ALA A 54 12.39 15.79 -6.34
N ARG A 55 12.81 15.14 -5.25
CA ARG A 55 14.22 15.01 -4.83
C ARG A 55 14.72 13.62 -5.18
N CYS A 56 16.05 13.44 -5.23
CA CYS A 56 16.69 12.18 -5.63
C CYS A 56 16.29 11.68 -7.03
N ASN A 57 16.26 12.57 -8.02
CA ASN A 57 15.97 12.24 -9.42
C ASN A 57 14.66 11.44 -9.62
N GLY A 58 13.68 11.62 -8.72
CA GLY A 58 12.38 10.95 -8.77
C GLY A 58 12.30 9.63 -7.99
N ILE A 59 13.37 9.18 -7.33
CA ILE A 59 13.30 8.02 -6.44
C ILE A 59 12.77 8.43 -5.09
N PHE A 60 11.73 7.72 -4.66
CA PHE A 60 11.17 7.87 -3.34
C PHE A 60 11.23 6.55 -2.59
N MET A 61 11.62 6.63 -1.31
CA MET A 61 11.63 5.50 -0.40
C MET A 61 10.89 5.85 0.87
N SER A 62 10.24 4.85 1.45
CA SER A 62 9.62 4.98 2.76
C SER A 62 9.76 3.70 3.57
N TYR A 63 9.63 3.84 4.89
CA TYR A 63 9.60 2.73 5.83
C TYR A 63 8.41 2.92 6.76
N SER A 64 7.61 1.87 6.93
CA SER A 64 6.50 1.81 7.86
C SER A 64 6.68 0.65 8.82
N PHE A 65 6.52 0.93 10.11
CA PHE A 65 6.45 -0.10 11.12
C PHE A 65 5.02 -0.64 11.19
N GLY A 66 4.87 -1.96 11.09
CA GLY A 66 3.56 -2.61 11.10
C GLY A 66 3.15 -3.02 12.50
N SER A 67 3.79 -4.05 13.04
CA SER A 67 3.42 -4.61 14.33
C SER A 67 4.64 -5.13 15.09
N ARG A 68 4.43 -5.35 16.39
CA ARG A 68 5.31 -6.17 17.21
C ARG A 68 4.55 -7.04 18.17
N GLU A 69 5.16 -8.15 18.52
CA GLU A 69 4.69 -9.08 19.53
C GLU A 69 5.83 -9.45 20.47
N ARG A 70 5.51 -9.62 21.75
CA ARG A 70 6.53 -10.02 22.72
C ARG A 70 6.88 -11.48 22.45
N GLU A 71 8.16 -11.77 22.26
CA GLU A 71 8.62 -13.13 22.01
C GLU A 71 9.18 -13.81 23.27
N TYR A 72 9.13 -15.13 23.27
CA TYR A 72 9.85 -15.92 24.25
C TYR A 72 11.38 -15.80 24.04
N PRO A 73 12.18 -15.90 25.11
CA PRO A 73 11.76 -15.97 26.50
C PRO A 73 11.27 -14.62 27.05
N HIS A 74 10.23 -14.66 27.88
CA HIS A 74 9.74 -13.46 28.55
C HIS A 74 10.64 -13.11 29.73
N VAL A 75 11.39 -12.02 29.60
CA VAL A 75 12.31 -11.53 30.63
C VAL A 75 11.83 -10.21 31.24
N LYS A 76 12.23 -9.94 32.48
CA LYS A 76 11.94 -8.66 33.15
C LYS A 76 12.86 -7.53 32.68
N ASN A 77 14.05 -7.86 32.19
CA ASN A 77 15.01 -6.90 31.67
C ASN A 77 14.56 -6.40 30.30
N VAL A 78 14.11 -5.15 30.22
CA VAL A 78 13.60 -4.52 28.99
C VAL A 78 14.63 -4.58 27.86
N THR A 79 15.90 -4.30 28.16
CA THR A 79 17.01 -4.31 27.19
C THR A 79 17.24 -5.68 26.56
N ALA A 80 16.95 -6.75 27.31
CA ALA A 80 17.11 -8.13 26.86
C ALA A 80 15.82 -8.74 26.27
N GLN A 81 14.67 -8.09 26.44
CA GLN A 81 13.40 -8.60 25.93
C GLN A 81 13.36 -8.51 24.40
N SER A 82 13.17 -9.67 23.75
CA SER A 82 12.92 -9.78 22.32
C SER A 82 11.47 -9.45 21.97
N TRP A 83 11.30 -8.86 20.80
CA TRP A 83 10.01 -8.62 20.17
C TRP A 83 10.07 -9.03 18.72
N ALA A 84 9.16 -9.92 18.29
CA ALA A 84 8.89 -10.11 16.87
C ALA A 84 8.43 -8.77 16.31
N PHE A 85 8.85 -8.40 15.11
CA PHE A 85 8.31 -7.25 14.42
C PHE A 85 8.04 -7.55 12.95
N LYS A 86 7.08 -6.79 12.42
CA LYS A 86 6.80 -6.70 10.99
C LYS A 86 6.90 -5.24 10.56
N SER A 87 7.48 -5.01 9.40
CA SER A 87 7.59 -3.68 8.78
C SER A 87 7.59 -3.77 7.28
N THR A 88 7.26 -2.67 6.61
CA THR A 88 7.31 -2.58 5.15
C THR A 88 8.24 -1.45 4.76
N ALA A 89 9.21 -1.73 3.89
CA ALA A 89 9.93 -0.71 3.16
C ALA A 89 9.39 -0.63 1.73
N MET A 90 9.32 0.57 1.16
CA MET A 90 8.86 0.80 -0.21
C MET A 90 9.91 1.61 -0.94
N ILE A 91 10.10 1.31 -2.22
CA ILE A 91 10.83 2.13 -3.18
C ILE A 91 9.98 2.32 -4.44
N VAL A 92 9.98 3.52 -5.01
CA VAL A 92 9.30 3.85 -6.25
C VAL A 92 10.16 4.78 -7.10
N ASN A 93 10.14 4.54 -8.41
CA ASN A 93 10.75 5.39 -9.42
C ASN A 93 9.69 6.26 -10.10
N ALA A 94 9.55 7.49 -9.61
CA ALA A 94 8.77 8.55 -10.24
C ALA A 94 9.63 9.44 -11.17
N GLY A 95 10.86 9.01 -11.46
CA GLY A 95 11.83 9.72 -12.27
C GLY A 95 11.68 9.48 -13.77
N LYS A 96 12.61 10.07 -14.52
CA LYS A 96 12.73 9.93 -15.98
C LYS A 96 13.80 8.92 -16.40
N GLU A 97 14.58 8.42 -15.44
CA GLU A 97 15.67 7.48 -15.65
C GLU A 97 15.35 6.18 -14.92
N GLU A 98 15.70 5.04 -15.52
CA GLU A 98 15.54 3.74 -14.86
C GLU A 98 16.54 3.60 -13.71
N LEU A 99 16.11 3.00 -12.61
CA LEU A 99 16.99 2.63 -11.50
C LEU A 99 17.32 1.15 -11.63
N THR A 100 18.47 0.85 -12.22
CA THR A 100 18.95 -0.52 -12.41
C THR A 100 19.60 -1.05 -11.14
N GLY A 101 19.25 -2.27 -10.71
CA GLY A 101 19.85 -2.93 -9.56
C GLY A 101 19.73 -2.12 -8.27
N TRP A 102 18.52 -1.69 -7.92
CA TRP A 102 18.31 -0.84 -6.75
C TRP A 102 18.86 -1.49 -5.47
N GLN A 103 19.51 -0.68 -4.65
CA GLN A 103 20.17 -1.06 -3.40
C GLN A 103 19.70 -0.12 -2.29
N MET A 104 18.86 -0.63 -1.39
CA MET A 104 18.31 0.13 -0.28
C MET A 104 19.01 -0.26 1.01
N PHE A 105 19.74 0.67 1.60
CA PHE A 105 20.30 0.52 2.93
C PHE A 105 19.29 0.94 4.01
N ILE A 106 19.02 0.03 4.94
CA ILE A 106 18.23 0.29 6.15
C ILE A 106 19.13 0.18 7.37
N GLY A 107 19.36 1.30 8.04
CA GLY A 107 20.16 1.38 9.26
C GLY A 107 19.30 1.14 10.49
N PHE A 108 19.30 -0.09 11.00
CA PHE A 108 18.58 -0.53 12.18
C PHE A 108 19.19 0.03 13.50
N ARG A 109 18.48 -0.06 14.65
CA ARG A 109 18.84 0.66 15.90
C ARG A 109 18.75 -0.14 17.20
N HIS A 110 18.03 -1.24 17.17
CA HIS A 110 17.56 -2.02 18.30
C HIS A 110 18.05 -3.48 18.25
N LYS A 111 19.25 -3.69 17.68
CA LYS A 111 19.90 -5.00 17.52
C LYS A 111 19.03 -5.98 16.73
N GLU A 112 18.50 -5.50 15.62
CA GLU A 112 17.53 -6.20 14.81
C GLU A 112 18.16 -7.44 14.16
N LEU A 113 17.50 -8.59 14.35
CA LEU A 113 17.78 -9.82 13.62
C LEU A 113 16.70 -9.98 12.55
N ILE A 114 17.09 -9.99 11.28
CA ILE A 114 16.14 -10.14 10.17
C ILE A 114 15.99 -11.62 9.86
N VAL A 115 14.76 -12.11 9.88
CA VAL A 115 14.43 -13.53 9.66
C VAL A 115 13.89 -13.75 8.24
N SER A 116 13.23 -12.75 7.67
CA SER A 116 12.83 -12.76 6.26
C SER A 116 12.61 -11.36 5.70
N ALA A 117 12.77 -11.23 4.39
CA ALA A 117 12.34 -10.07 3.62
C ALA A 117 11.71 -10.56 2.31
N THR A 118 10.41 -10.35 2.12
CA THR A 118 9.74 -10.67 0.85
C THR A 118 9.87 -9.49 -0.09
N GLY A 119 10.22 -9.74 -1.36
CA GLY A 119 10.45 -8.69 -2.38
C GLY A 119 11.90 -8.19 -2.47
N ALA A 120 12.78 -8.68 -1.58
CA ALA A 120 14.20 -8.34 -1.60
C ALA A 120 15.04 -9.46 -1.00
N VAL A 121 16.35 -9.42 -1.25
CA VAL A 121 17.35 -10.23 -0.54
C VAL A 121 18.39 -9.32 0.10
N PRO A 122 18.90 -9.66 1.29
CA PRO A 122 19.99 -8.92 1.90
C PRO A 122 21.31 -9.23 1.18
N MET A 123 22.17 -8.21 1.06
CA MET A 123 23.51 -8.40 0.51
C MET A 123 24.52 -8.91 1.55
N ASP A 124 24.24 -8.70 2.84
CA ASP A 124 25.21 -8.89 3.91
C ASP A 124 25.27 -10.31 4.48
N GLY A 125 24.47 -11.24 3.95
CA GLY A 125 24.45 -12.65 4.34
C GLY A 125 23.08 -13.31 4.20
N ASP A 126 22.95 -14.54 4.68
CA ASP A 126 21.69 -15.29 4.64
C ASP A 126 20.83 -15.05 5.88
N PHE A 127 19.53 -15.33 5.76
CA PHE A 127 18.63 -15.33 6.92
C PHE A 127 18.84 -16.56 7.81
N PRO A 128 18.76 -16.42 9.15
CA PRO A 128 18.58 -15.17 9.88
C PRO A 128 19.86 -14.31 9.90
N LEU A 129 19.69 -13.01 9.66
CA LEU A 129 20.78 -12.05 9.51
C LEU A 129 20.84 -11.10 10.71
N ASP A 130 22.02 -10.94 11.32
CA ASP A 130 22.27 -9.87 12.29
C ASP A 130 22.43 -8.54 11.56
N ALA A 131 21.38 -7.72 11.63
CA ALA A 131 21.35 -6.39 11.02
C ALA A 131 21.53 -5.28 12.06
N SER A 132 22.21 -5.55 13.18
CA SER A 132 22.46 -4.55 14.24
C SER A 132 23.13 -3.27 13.74
N ASN A 133 23.92 -3.35 12.66
CA ASN A 133 24.58 -2.21 12.01
C ASN A 133 23.83 -1.69 10.77
N GLY A 134 22.64 -2.21 10.51
CA GLY A 134 21.93 -2.05 9.25
C GLY A 134 22.24 -3.16 8.26
N THR A 135 21.48 -3.18 7.16
CA THR A 135 21.72 -4.07 6.03
C THR A 135 21.28 -3.42 4.72
N THR A 136 21.87 -3.85 3.61
CA THR A 136 21.47 -3.44 2.26
C THR A 136 20.58 -4.51 1.63
N PHE A 137 19.38 -4.11 1.23
CA PHE A 137 18.45 -4.94 0.47
C PHE A 137 18.56 -4.64 -1.03
N VAL A 138 18.51 -5.70 -1.84
CA VAL A 138 18.41 -5.63 -3.30
C VAL A 138 17.17 -6.35 -3.79
N GLY A 139 16.64 -5.91 -4.93
CA GLY A 139 15.41 -6.47 -5.49
C GLY A 139 15.51 -7.95 -5.86
N SER A 140 14.43 -8.69 -5.59
CA SER A 140 14.27 -10.08 -6.01
C SER A 140 12.77 -10.41 -6.20
N PRO A 141 12.34 -10.98 -7.33
CA PRO A 141 13.17 -11.38 -8.49
C PRO A 141 13.53 -10.22 -9.43
N ASN A 142 12.85 -9.07 -9.31
CA ASN A 142 13.09 -7.90 -10.15
C ASN A 142 14.04 -6.94 -9.45
N THR A 143 15.18 -6.68 -10.08
CA THR A 143 16.24 -5.81 -9.55
C THR A 143 16.11 -4.37 -9.99
N ASP A 144 15.34 -4.11 -11.04
CA ASP A 144 15.30 -2.82 -11.74
C ASP A 144 13.93 -2.18 -11.56
N LEU A 145 13.92 -0.86 -11.35
CA LEU A 145 12.69 -0.05 -11.38
C LEU A 145 12.67 0.78 -12.65
N LYS A 146 11.73 0.44 -13.53
CA LYS A 146 11.49 1.18 -14.77
C LYS A 146 10.88 2.55 -14.48
N THR A 147 10.71 3.35 -15.52
CA THR A 147 10.01 4.64 -15.43
C THR A 147 8.54 4.50 -15.83
N SER A 148 7.68 5.35 -15.28
CA SER A 148 6.27 5.43 -15.70
C SER A 148 6.10 5.75 -17.19
N ILE A 149 7.11 6.36 -17.82
CA ILE A 149 7.13 6.68 -19.25
C ILE A 149 7.19 5.39 -20.07
N LEU A 150 8.11 4.48 -19.72
CA LEU A 150 8.34 3.23 -20.45
C LEU A 150 7.26 2.19 -20.17
N THR A 151 6.60 2.29 -19.02
CA THR A 151 5.61 1.30 -18.56
C THR A 151 4.17 1.76 -18.72
N ALA A 152 3.94 2.92 -19.33
CA ALA A 152 2.61 3.56 -19.41
C ALA A 152 1.91 3.67 -18.04
N GLY A 153 2.69 3.93 -16.99
CA GLY A 153 2.20 4.08 -15.62
C GLY A 153 1.93 2.77 -14.86
N ASP A 154 2.40 1.62 -15.35
CA ASP A 154 2.28 0.35 -14.61
C ASP A 154 3.12 0.37 -13.32
N PHE A 155 2.42 0.52 -12.18
CA PHE A 155 3.03 0.67 -10.86
C PHE A 155 3.84 -0.56 -10.43
N THR A 156 3.52 -1.74 -10.96
CA THR A 156 4.20 -3.00 -10.61
C THR A 156 5.61 -3.09 -11.17
N GLN A 157 5.94 -2.26 -12.17
CA GLN A 157 7.25 -2.21 -12.82
C GLN A 157 8.12 -1.03 -12.37
N ILE A 158 7.55 -0.08 -11.63
CA ILE A 158 8.25 1.13 -11.17
C ILE A 158 8.41 1.17 -9.65
N SER A 159 7.81 0.22 -8.92
CA SER A 159 7.83 0.18 -7.46
C SER A 159 8.04 -1.23 -6.92
N THR A 160 8.50 -1.31 -5.69
CA THR A 160 8.60 -2.57 -4.95
C THR A 160 8.35 -2.33 -3.46
N ASN A 161 7.61 -3.25 -2.86
CA ASN A 161 7.43 -3.34 -1.41
C ASN A 161 8.27 -4.50 -0.86
N ILE A 162 8.89 -4.24 0.28
CA ILE A 162 9.75 -5.17 0.99
C ILE A 162 9.08 -5.45 2.34
N GLU A 163 8.53 -6.66 2.50
CA GLU A 163 7.93 -7.07 3.77
C GLU A 163 8.98 -7.72 4.66
N ILE A 164 9.37 -7.03 5.73
CA ILE A 164 10.47 -7.41 6.60
C ILE A 164 9.88 -7.99 7.89
N THR A 165 10.31 -9.21 8.22
CA THR A 165 10.04 -9.84 9.52
C THR A 165 11.35 -10.07 10.26
N GLY A 166 11.38 -9.73 11.54
CA GLY A 166 12.56 -9.93 12.36
C GLY A 166 12.27 -9.85 13.85
N THR A 167 13.34 -9.83 14.64
CA THR A 167 13.31 -9.65 16.09
C THR A 167 14.08 -8.39 16.45
N LEU A 168 13.56 -7.60 17.38
CA LEU A 168 14.23 -6.42 17.93
C LEU A 168 14.30 -6.48 19.45
N PHE A 169 15.24 -5.75 20.06
CA PHE A 169 15.51 -5.82 21.50
C PHE A 169 15.47 -4.44 22.14
N GLY A 170 15.12 -4.39 23.43
CA GLY A 170 15.30 -3.18 24.22
C GLY A 170 14.35 -2.03 23.91
N VAL A 171 13.25 -2.28 23.19
CA VAL A 171 12.27 -1.25 22.85
C VAL A 171 11.07 -1.32 23.80
N ALA A 172 10.80 -0.22 24.48
CA ALA A 172 9.61 -0.08 25.32
C ALA A 172 8.32 -0.15 24.49
N LYS A 173 7.24 -0.68 25.08
CA LYS A 173 5.93 -0.87 24.40
C LYS A 173 5.28 0.44 23.89
N SER A 174 5.67 1.60 24.41
CA SER A 174 5.19 2.91 23.95
C SER A 174 5.96 3.47 22.74
N VAL A 175 7.13 2.93 22.41
CA VAL A 175 7.99 3.46 21.35
C VAL A 175 7.77 2.69 20.06
N MET A 176 7.43 3.39 18.98
CA MET A 176 7.41 2.82 17.62
C MET A 176 8.85 2.82 17.08
N PRO A 177 9.46 1.64 16.85
CA PRO A 177 10.85 1.56 16.40
C PRO A 177 10.92 1.97 14.92
N MET A 178 11.76 2.97 14.64
CA MET A 178 12.06 3.45 13.31
C MET A 178 13.54 3.27 13.04
N PRO A 179 13.94 2.95 11.80
CA PRO A 179 15.35 2.88 11.43
C PRO A 179 16.03 4.24 11.66
N LYS A 180 17.34 4.20 11.92
CA LYS A 180 18.22 5.37 12.00
C LYS A 180 18.36 6.06 10.65
N THR A 181 18.46 5.26 9.59
CA THR A 181 18.72 5.73 8.25
C THR A 181 17.99 4.87 7.24
N LEU A 182 17.51 5.50 6.18
CA LEU A 182 16.99 4.87 4.97
C LEU A 182 17.65 5.59 3.80
N LYS A 183 18.40 4.86 2.97
CA LYS A 183 19.20 5.44 1.89
C LYS A 183 19.23 4.53 0.67
N LEU A 184 19.29 5.15 -0.49
CA LEU A 184 19.65 4.51 -1.74
C LEU A 184 21.18 4.57 -1.84
N VAL A 185 21.83 3.44 -2.11
CA VAL A 185 23.30 3.37 -2.18
C VAL A 185 23.82 3.13 -3.60
N ASN A 186 22.95 3.18 -4.61
CA ASN A 186 23.32 3.14 -6.02
C ASN A 186 24.19 4.35 -6.39
N ASP A 187 25.26 4.10 -7.15
CA ASP A 187 26.14 5.14 -7.69
C ASP A 187 25.35 6.12 -8.57
N GLY A 188 25.67 7.41 -8.45
CA GLY A 188 25.02 8.47 -9.23
C GLY A 188 23.68 8.97 -8.67
N TRP A 189 23.19 8.38 -7.56
CA TRP A 189 21.94 8.82 -6.92
C TRP A 189 22.20 9.51 -5.57
N GLU A 190 22.04 10.84 -5.54
CA GLU A 190 22.18 11.63 -4.32
C GLU A 190 20.80 11.92 -3.69
N CYS A 191 20.36 11.01 -2.81
CA CYS A 191 19.12 11.19 -2.07
C CYS A 191 19.31 12.04 -0.79
N PRO A 192 18.35 12.93 -0.45
CA PRO A 192 18.36 13.61 0.83
C PRO A 192 18.17 12.62 1.99
N ALA A 193 18.64 12.98 3.18
CA ALA A 193 18.46 12.16 4.36
C ALA A 193 16.96 11.95 4.67
N ALA A 194 16.60 10.71 5.01
CA ALA A 194 15.25 10.34 5.39
C ALA A 194 14.76 11.15 6.60
N LYS A 195 13.49 11.54 6.56
CA LYS A 195 12.82 12.26 7.64
C LYS A 195 11.73 11.39 8.25
N ARG A 196 11.65 11.38 9.58
CA ARG A 196 10.54 10.73 10.27
C ARG A 196 9.29 11.61 10.18
N LYS A 197 8.27 11.14 9.46
CA LYS A 197 6.91 11.68 9.53
C LYS A 197 6.11 10.82 10.53
N GLY A 198 5.31 11.47 11.37
CA GLY A 198 4.54 10.84 12.44
C GLY A 198 3.08 11.25 12.34
#